data_AF-G2XGM4-F1
#
_entry.id   AF-G2XGM4-F1
#
_cell.length_a   1.000
_cell.length_b   1.000
_cell.length_c   1.000
_cell.angle_alpha   90.00
_cell.angle_beta   90.00
_cell.angle_gamma   90.00
#
_symmetry.space_group_name_H-M   'P 1'
#
loop_
_entity.id
_entity.type
_entity.pdbx_description
1 polymer ?
#
loop_
_entity_poly.entity_id
_entity_poly.type
_entity_poly.pdbx_seq_one_letter_code
_entity_poly.pdbx_strand_id
1 'polypeptide(L)'
;MTETLTTNKPATTLLRLASGNGPVTRTVLTTPLRDALPSEIPIIDIAGAFSDALADRKAVAQQIRAAATTSGFFYITNHNIPASDDVGGLQVLNREGQWIRASPVPGTFVVNIADYLQRITNDLYVSTVHRAVNRSGRERISMPFFFGFGLHESCAVIKSCLKDGEEPRYEDIGCDAWVKKRAQAMHKTDADDEDAN
;
A
#
# COMPACT_ATOMS: atom_id res chain seq x y z
N MET A 1 30.17 -3.03 36.49
CA MET A 1 30.63 -2.85 35.09
C MET A 1 29.38 -2.71 34.26
N THR A 2 29.13 -1.52 33.71
CA THR A 2 27.93 -1.23 32.93
C THR A 2 28.37 -1.17 31.48
N GLU A 3 28.13 -2.23 30.72
CA GLU A 3 28.39 -2.25 29.28
C GLU A 3 27.32 -1.38 28.59
N THR A 4 27.74 -0.20 28.17
CA THR A 4 26.98 0.63 27.24
C THR A 4 27.05 -0.03 25.88
N LEU A 5 26.06 -0.85 25.53
CA LEU A 5 25.87 -1.33 24.16
C LEU A 5 25.59 -0.12 23.27
N THR A 6 26.60 0.34 22.54
CA THR A 6 26.44 1.32 21.47
C THR A 6 25.71 0.65 20.30
N THR A 7 24.38 0.75 20.29
CA THR A 7 23.59 0.33 19.13
C THR A 7 23.89 1.28 17.98
N ASN A 8 24.69 0.82 17.02
CA ASN A 8 25.01 1.60 15.82
C ASN A 8 23.72 1.86 15.05
N LYS A 9 23.35 3.14 14.84
CA LYS A 9 22.11 3.51 14.16
C LYS A 9 22.18 3.01 12.70
N PRO A 10 21.15 2.30 12.18
CA PRO A 10 21.17 1.81 10.81
C PRO A 10 21.23 2.98 9.82
N ALA A 11 21.97 2.79 8.73
CA ALA A 11 22.12 3.78 7.68
C ALA A 11 20.79 4.03 6.95
N THR A 12 20.63 5.26 6.45
CA THR A 12 19.40 5.74 5.79
C THR A 12 19.70 6.48 4.49
N THR A 13 18.70 6.57 3.61
CA THR A 13 18.70 7.43 2.42
C THR A 13 17.36 8.17 2.30
N LEU A 14 17.31 9.18 1.45
CA LEU A 14 16.08 9.92 1.15
C LEU A 14 15.40 9.31 -0.09
N LEU A 15 14.11 9.01 0.05
CA LEU A 15 13.24 8.55 -1.02
C LEU A 15 12.28 9.66 -1.39
N ARG A 16 12.40 10.20 -2.61
CA ARG A 16 11.45 11.15 -3.18
C ARG A 16 10.28 10.39 -3.82
N LEU A 17 9.06 10.82 -3.55
CA LEU A 17 7.82 10.17 -4.00
C LEU A 17 6.89 11.19 -4.62
N ALA A 18 6.34 10.87 -5.80
CA ALA A 18 5.23 11.62 -6.36
C ALA A 18 3.95 11.31 -5.58
N SER A 19 3.34 12.32 -4.96
CA SER A 19 2.05 12.20 -4.27
C SER A 19 0.98 13.10 -4.89
N GLY A 20 -0.29 12.79 -4.62
CA GLY A 20 -1.42 13.61 -5.08
C GLY A 20 -1.45 15.02 -4.49
N ASN A 21 -0.66 15.32 -3.46
CA ASN A 21 -0.56 16.64 -2.83
C ASN A 21 0.80 17.30 -3.08
N GLY A 22 1.59 16.79 -4.04
CA GLY A 22 2.95 17.25 -4.34
C GLY A 22 4.02 16.21 -3.99
N PRO A 23 5.29 16.46 -4.33
CA PRO A 23 6.38 15.55 -4.01
C PRO A 23 6.57 15.43 -2.48
N VAL A 24 6.81 14.21 -2.01
CA VAL A 24 7.06 13.90 -0.59
C VAL A 24 8.40 13.18 -0.48
N THR A 25 9.24 13.63 0.44
CA THR A 25 10.51 12.95 0.76
C THR A 25 10.36 12.14 2.05
N ARG A 26 10.81 10.88 2.03
CA ARG A 26 10.83 9.99 3.20
C ARG A 26 12.24 9.51 3.48
N THR A 27 12.66 9.53 4.74
CA THR A 27 13.87 8.83 5.18
C THR A 27 13.58 7.33 5.24
N VAL A 28 14.37 6.53 4.53
CA VAL A 28 14.23 5.07 4.47
C VAL A 28 15.54 4.38 4.83
N LEU A 29 15.43 3.19 5.42
CA LEU A 29 16.56 2.36 5.80
C LEU A 29 17.26 1.80 4.54
N THR A 30 18.58 1.74 4.57
CA THR A 30 19.40 1.08 3.54
C THR A 30 19.77 -0.36 3.92
N THR A 31 19.09 -0.90 4.94
CA THR A 31 19.26 -2.29 5.39
C THR A 31 19.03 -3.28 4.25
N PRO A 32 19.73 -4.43 4.24
CA PRO A 32 19.51 -5.47 3.25
C PRO A 32 18.04 -5.89 3.14
N LEU A 33 17.65 -6.20 1.91
CA LEU A 33 16.31 -6.68 1.59
C LEU A 33 16.11 -8.08 2.18
N ARG A 34 15.00 -8.25 2.91
CA ARG A 34 14.54 -9.51 3.49
C ARG A 34 13.10 -9.79 3.08
N ASP A 35 12.63 -11.01 3.31
CA ASP A 35 11.22 -11.33 3.13
C ASP A 35 10.36 -10.65 4.19
N ALA A 36 9.13 -10.31 3.80
CA ALA A 36 8.12 -9.79 4.72
C ALA A 36 7.76 -10.83 5.78
N LEU A 37 7.60 -10.36 7.02
CA LEU A 37 6.99 -11.16 8.08
C LEU A 37 5.47 -11.24 7.87
N PRO A 38 4.80 -12.30 8.37
CA PRO A 38 3.34 -12.38 8.33
C PRO A 38 2.63 -11.20 9.01
N SER A 39 3.28 -10.56 9.99
CA SER A 39 2.77 -9.34 10.63
C SER A 39 2.88 -8.08 9.76
N GLU A 40 3.73 -8.09 8.73
CA GLU A 40 3.93 -6.97 7.80
C GLU A 40 3.06 -7.12 6.55
N ILE A 41 2.93 -8.34 6.01
CA ILE A 41 2.06 -8.66 4.88
C ILE A 41 1.30 -9.95 5.21
N PRO A 42 0.13 -9.85 5.88
CA PRO A 42 -0.62 -11.02 6.30
C PRO A 42 -1.24 -11.74 5.09
N ILE A 43 -1.48 -13.05 5.24
CA ILE A 43 -2.31 -13.85 4.34
C ILE A 43 -3.70 -13.94 4.94
N ILE A 44 -4.71 -13.51 4.20
CA ILE A 44 -6.11 -13.53 4.60
C ILE A 44 -6.84 -14.59 3.79
N ASP A 45 -7.37 -15.58 4.49
CA ASP A 45 -8.30 -16.56 3.92
C ASP A 45 -9.70 -15.95 3.82
N ILE A 46 -10.22 -15.84 2.60
CA ILE A 46 -11.54 -15.25 2.35
C ILE A 46 -12.66 -16.29 2.22
N ALA A 47 -12.41 -17.58 2.47
CA ALA A 47 -13.46 -18.60 2.39
C ALA A 47 -14.67 -18.24 3.28
N GLY A 48 -14.42 -17.70 4.48
CA GLY A 48 -15.46 -17.25 5.41
C GLY A 48 -16.31 -16.08 4.90
N ALA A 49 -15.87 -15.33 3.87
CA ALA A 49 -16.67 -14.27 3.27
C ALA A 49 -17.90 -14.81 2.52
N PHE A 50 -17.85 -16.08 2.12
CA PHE A 50 -18.93 -16.80 1.43
C PHE A 50 -19.76 -17.69 2.36
N SER A 51 -19.47 -17.69 3.66
CA SER A 51 -20.26 -18.42 4.66
C SER A 51 -21.64 -17.81 4.84
N ASP A 52 -22.65 -18.65 5.13
CA ASP A 52 -24.00 -18.20 5.51
C ASP A 52 -24.02 -17.51 6.88
N ALA A 53 -23.05 -17.82 7.75
CA ALA A 53 -22.95 -17.23 9.08
C ALA A 53 -22.37 -15.80 9.02
N LEU A 54 -23.10 -14.84 9.59
CA LEU A 54 -22.65 -13.45 9.68
C LEU A 54 -21.34 -13.29 10.48
N ALA A 55 -21.12 -14.15 11.48
CA ALA A 55 -19.92 -14.11 12.30
C ALA A 55 -18.65 -14.36 11.47
N ASP A 56 -18.68 -15.34 10.57
CA ASP A 56 -17.55 -15.70 9.70
C ASP A 56 -17.25 -14.57 8.72
N ARG A 57 -18.30 -14.01 8.09
CA ARG A 57 -18.14 -12.86 7.18
C ARG A 57 -17.54 -11.65 7.90
N LYS A 58 -17.98 -11.38 9.13
CA LYS A 58 -17.41 -10.32 9.98
C LYS A 58 -15.97 -10.58 10.37
N ALA A 59 -15.60 -11.83 10.66
CA ALA A 59 -14.23 -12.19 10.99
C ALA A 59 -13.26 -11.93 9.82
N VAL A 60 -13.66 -12.28 8.59
CA VAL A 60 -12.86 -11.95 7.39
C VAL A 60 -12.78 -10.43 7.20
N ALA A 61 -13.92 -9.72 7.32
CA ALA A 61 -13.93 -8.26 7.20
C ALA A 61 -13.03 -7.57 8.25
N GLN A 62 -12.96 -8.10 9.47
CA GLN A 62 -12.07 -7.59 10.52
C GLN A 62 -10.60 -7.79 10.18
N GLN A 63 -10.22 -8.93 9.60
CA GLN A 63 -8.84 -9.16 9.13
C GLN A 63 -8.46 -8.20 8.00
N ILE A 64 -9.34 -8.02 7.02
CA ILE A 64 -9.12 -7.07 5.92
C ILE A 64 -8.99 -5.64 6.46
N ARG A 65 -9.89 -5.24 7.37
CA ARG A 65 -9.82 -3.92 8.03
C ARG A 65 -8.52 -3.76 8.80
N ALA A 66 -8.09 -4.78 9.55
CA ALA A 66 -6.84 -4.72 10.29
C ALA A 66 -5.66 -4.47 9.34
N ALA A 67 -5.52 -5.28 8.28
CA ALA A 67 -4.48 -5.10 7.27
C ALA A 67 -4.55 -3.73 6.57
N ALA A 68 -5.75 -3.27 6.20
CA ALA A 68 -5.94 -1.97 5.55
C ALA A 68 -5.54 -0.79 6.46
N THR A 69 -5.78 -0.88 7.77
CA THR A 69 -5.39 0.15 8.76
C THR A 69 -3.94 0.05 9.23
N THR A 70 -3.28 -1.08 8.98
CA THR A 70 -1.89 -1.32 9.39
C THR A 70 -0.92 -1.23 8.21
N SER A 71 -0.77 -2.33 7.47
CA SER A 71 0.19 -2.47 6.38
C SER A 71 -0.29 -1.84 5.08
N GLY A 72 -1.60 -1.75 4.85
CA GLY A 72 -2.14 -1.39 3.54
C GLY A 72 -1.89 -2.42 2.44
N PHE A 73 -1.37 -3.59 2.80
CA PHE A 73 -0.82 -4.59 1.88
C PHE A 73 -1.00 -6.00 2.47
N PHE A 74 -1.60 -6.93 1.74
CA PHE A 74 -1.86 -8.28 2.23
C PHE A 74 -2.06 -9.26 1.05
N TYR A 75 -1.91 -10.54 1.33
CA TYR A 75 -2.28 -11.61 0.40
C TYR A 75 -3.72 -12.07 0.67
N ILE A 76 -4.42 -12.46 -0.37
CA ILE A 76 -5.70 -13.16 -0.29
C ILE A 76 -5.50 -14.60 -0.76
N THR A 77 -6.09 -15.59 -0.06
CA THR A 77 -6.18 -16.99 -0.50
C THR A 77 -7.64 -17.48 -0.54
N ASN A 78 -7.88 -18.68 -1.11
CA ASN A 78 -9.23 -19.25 -1.30
C ASN A 78 -10.18 -18.37 -2.12
N HIS A 79 -9.63 -17.74 -3.16
CA HIS A 79 -10.32 -16.82 -4.06
C HIS A 79 -10.64 -17.41 -5.44
N ASN A 80 -10.20 -18.65 -5.72
CA ASN A 80 -10.43 -19.35 -7.00
C ASN A 80 -9.89 -18.64 -8.26
N ILE A 81 -8.86 -17.81 -8.12
CA ILE A 81 -8.13 -17.21 -9.26
C ILE A 81 -6.87 -18.05 -9.50
N PRO A 82 -6.52 -18.35 -10.76
CA PRO A 82 -5.28 -19.07 -11.08
C PRO A 82 -4.03 -18.39 -10.52
N ALA A 83 -3.01 -19.18 -10.23
CA ALA A 83 -1.74 -18.70 -9.70
C ALA A 83 -1.05 -17.73 -10.68
N SER A 84 -0.36 -16.73 -10.13
CA SER A 84 0.54 -15.86 -10.87
C SER A 84 1.91 -16.52 -11.08
N ASP A 85 2.84 -15.80 -11.71
CA ASP A 85 4.25 -16.22 -11.76
C ASP A 85 4.88 -16.37 -10.35
N ASP A 86 6.01 -17.07 -10.29
CA ASP A 86 6.79 -17.37 -9.08
C ASP A 86 8.08 -16.52 -8.98
N VAL A 87 8.29 -15.57 -9.89
CA VAL A 87 9.57 -14.87 -10.09
C VAL A 87 9.80 -13.78 -9.05
N GLY A 88 8.73 -13.25 -8.45
CA GLY A 88 8.80 -12.28 -7.37
C GLY A 88 9.26 -10.90 -7.84
N GLY A 89 9.95 -10.14 -6.98
CA GLY A 89 10.46 -8.80 -7.29
C GLY A 89 9.58 -7.64 -6.82
N LEU A 90 8.38 -7.92 -6.29
CA LEU A 90 7.59 -6.91 -5.58
C LEU A 90 8.22 -6.61 -4.22
N GLN A 91 8.37 -5.32 -3.91
CA GLN A 91 8.92 -4.84 -2.66
C GLN A 91 8.00 -3.78 -2.07
N VAL A 92 7.81 -3.84 -0.75
CA VAL A 92 6.95 -2.94 0.02
C VAL A 92 7.82 -2.17 1.01
N LEU A 93 7.54 -0.88 1.19
CA LEU A 93 8.19 -0.07 2.21
C LEU A 93 7.38 -0.19 3.51
N ASN A 94 7.90 -0.89 4.50
CA ASN A 94 7.21 -1.08 5.77
C ASN A 94 7.21 0.21 6.63
N ARG A 95 6.54 0.16 7.79
CA ARG A 95 6.39 1.32 8.69
C ARG A 95 7.70 1.77 9.31
N GLU A 96 8.65 0.87 9.46
CA GLU A 96 10.01 1.12 9.94
C GLU A 96 10.90 1.76 8.87
N GLY A 97 10.39 1.94 7.64
CA GLY A 97 11.13 2.51 6.52
C GLY A 97 12.08 1.51 5.85
N GLN A 98 11.95 0.21 6.11
CA GLN A 98 12.70 -0.86 5.43
C GLN A 98 11.95 -1.34 4.18
N TRP A 99 12.68 -1.53 3.09
CA TRP A 99 12.18 -2.30 1.96
C TRP A 99 12.17 -3.80 2.29
N ILE A 100 11.01 -4.44 2.15
CA ILE A 100 10.79 -5.87 2.37
C ILE A 100 10.25 -6.53 1.09
N ARG A 101 10.54 -7.82 0.85
CA ARG A 101 10.00 -8.57 -0.30
C ARG A 101 8.60 -9.04 0.01
N ALA A 102 7.69 -8.76 -0.92
CA ALA A 102 6.43 -9.48 -1.03
C ALA A 102 6.67 -10.69 -1.95
N SER A 103 7.23 -11.75 -1.39
CA SER A 103 7.57 -12.97 -2.14
C SER A 103 6.30 -13.67 -2.64
N PRO A 104 6.28 -14.28 -3.84
CA PRO A 104 5.11 -14.99 -4.33
C PRO A 104 4.72 -16.13 -3.38
N VAL A 105 3.44 -16.19 -3.01
CA VAL A 105 2.89 -17.28 -2.19
C VAL A 105 1.90 -18.05 -3.06
N PRO A 106 2.11 -19.36 -3.30
CA PRO A 106 1.22 -20.17 -4.13
C PRO A 106 -0.24 -20.10 -3.67
N GLY A 107 -1.18 -20.01 -4.61
CA GLY A 107 -2.61 -19.93 -4.31
C GLY A 107 -3.05 -18.61 -3.66
N THR A 108 -2.25 -17.55 -3.84
CA THR A 108 -2.60 -16.21 -3.38
C THR A 108 -2.42 -15.16 -4.46
N PHE A 109 -3.07 -14.02 -4.29
CA PHE A 109 -2.67 -12.78 -4.94
C PHE A 109 -2.53 -11.66 -3.91
N VAL A 110 -1.80 -10.63 -4.30
CA VAL A 110 -1.55 -9.45 -3.47
C VAL A 110 -2.66 -8.42 -3.66
N VAL A 111 -3.11 -7.82 -2.56
CA VAL A 111 -3.97 -6.64 -2.53
C VAL A 111 -3.24 -5.51 -1.83
N ASN A 112 -3.37 -4.30 -2.39
CA ASN A 112 -2.93 -3.08 -1.75
C ASN A 112 -4.01 -2.00 -1.76
N ILE A 113 -3.99 -1.15 -0.74
CA ILE A 113 -4.80 0.05 -0.69
C ILE A 113 -4.12 1.14 -1.54
N ALA A 114 -4.94 1.90 -2.27
CA ALA A 114 -4.49 3.01 -3.09
C ALA A 114 -4.86 4.36 -2.47
N ASP A 115 -4.17 5.42 -2.91
CA ASP A 115 -4.27 6.75 -2.30
C ASP A 115 -5.68 7.36 -2.33
N TYR A 116 -6.51 7.02 -3.33
CA TYR A 116 -7.90 7.51 -3.35
C TYR A 116 -8.71 6.91 -2.19
N LEU A 117 -8.53 5.62 -1.91
CA LEU A 117 -9.20 4.96 -0.78
C LEU A 117 -8.65 5.46 0.56
N GLN A 118 -7.34 5.72 0.67
CA GLN A 118 -6.77 6.41 1.83
C GLN A 118 -7.43 7.79 2.04
N ARG A 119 -7.58 8.58 0.97
CA ARG A 119 -8.19 9.91 1.03
C ARG A 119 -9.62 9.87 1.54
N ILE A 120 -10.50 9.07 0.91
CA ILE A 120 -11.92 9.03 1.29
C ILE A 120 -12.15 8.40 2.67
N THR A 121 -11.16 7.68 3.21
CA THR A 121 -11.21 7.14 4.58
C THR A 121 -10.50 8.04 5.60
N ASN A 122 -10.15 9.27 5.23
CA ASN A 122 -9.48 10.25 6.10
C ASN A 122 -8.16 9.75 6.71
N ASP A 123 -7.33 9.07 5.90
CA ASP A 123 -6.09 8.41 6.33
C ASP A 123 -6.27 7.19 7.25
N LEU A 124 -7.51 6.68 7.44
CA LEU A 124 -7.74 5.46 8.21
C LEU A 124 -7.14 4.23 7.52
N TYR A 125 -7.31 4.08 6.20
CA TYR A 125 -6.68 3.02 5.42
C TYR A 125 -5.39 3.53 4.79
N VAL A 126 -4.34 2.71 4.84
CA VAL A 126 -2.98 3.13 4.51
C VAL A 126 -2.62 2.72 3.10
N SER A 127 -2.27 3.67 2.24
CA SER A 127 -1.69 3.43 0.92
C SER A 127 -0.16 3.32 1.05
N THR A 128 0.34 2.09 0.92
CA THR A 128 1.75 1.79 1.18
C THR A 128 2.58 1.84 -0.08
N VAL A 129 3.73 2.52 0.03
CA VAL A 129 4.71 2.66 -1.05
C VAL A 129 5.27 1.28 -1.39
N HIS A 130 5.28 0.95 -2.67
CA HIS A 130 5.79 -0.30 -3.18
C HIS A 130 6.50 -0.08 -4.52
N ARG A 131 7.38 -1.01 -4.90
CA ARG A 131 8.10 -1.00 -6.18
C ARG A 131 8.27 -2.41 -6.72
N ALA A 132 8.46 -2.53 -8.03
CA ALA A 132 8.84 -3.77 -8.68
C ALA A 132 10.30 -3.70 -9.15
N VAL A 133 11.13 -4.61 -8.68
CA VAL A 133 12.55 -4.72 -9.06
C VAL A 133 12.86 -6.19 -9.33
N ASN A 134 12.99 -6.55 -10.60
CA ASN A 134 13.36 -7.90 -11.00
C ASN A 134 14.88 -8.07 -11.00
N ARG A 135 15.39 -8.96 -10.14
CA ARG A 135 16.82 -9.36 -10.09
C ARG A 135 17.01 -10.86 -10.27
N SER A 136 15.98 -11.57 -10.71
CA SER A 136 15.98 -13.03 -10.80
C SER A 136 16.76 -13.58 -12.02
N GLY A 137 16.98 -12.74 -13.03
CA GLY A 137 17.47 -13.16 -14.34
C GLY A 137 16.42 -13.86 -15.22
N ARG A 138 15.20 -14.07 -14.72
CA ARG A 138 14.05 -14.62 -15.44
C ARG A 138 13.10 -13.50 -15.85
N GLU A 139 12.32 -13.71 -16.91
CA GLU A 139 11.19 -12.83 -17.24
C GLU A 139 10.16 -12.83 -16.10
N ARG A 140 9.61 -11.67 -15.77
CA ARG A 140 8.59 -11.48 -14.74
C ARG A 140 7.37 -10.84 -15.39
N ILE A 141 6.21 -11.46 -15.22
CA ILE A 141 4.94 -11.01 -15.77
C ILE A 141 3.96 -10.78 -14.62
N SER A 142 3.43 -9.56 -14.52
CA SER A 142 2.38 -9.22 -13.55
C SER A 142 1.17 -8.62 -14.25
N MET A 143 -0.02 -8.99 -13.79
CA MET A 143 -1.30 -8.53 -14.32
C MET A 143 -2.08 -7.83 -13.20
N PRO A 144 -1.81 -6.54 -12.94
CA PRO A 144 -2.52 -5.79 -11.91
C PRO A 144 -3.94 -5.45 -12.35
N PHE A 145 -4.91 -5.61 -11.43
CA PHE A 145 -6.28 -5.13 -11.60
C PHE A 145 -6.52 -3.95 -10.66
N PHE A 146 -6.85 -2.79 -11.21
CA PHE A 146 -7.13 -1.59 -10.44
C PHE A 146 -8.64 -1.41 -10.28
N PHE A 147 -9.12 -1.58 -9.04
CA PHE A 147 -10.52 -1.37 -8.69
C PHE A 147 -10.72 0.02 -8.10
N GLY A 148 -11.74 0.74 -8.57
CA GLY A 148 -12.07 2.09 -8.13
C GLY A 148 -13.48 2.49 -8.52
N PHE A 149 -13.83 3.74 -8.26
CA PHE A 149 -15.14 4.30 -8.60
C PHE A 149 -15.20 4.73 -10.08
N GLY A 150 -16.42 4.93 -10.58
CA GLY A 150 -16.63 5.43 -11.94
C GLY A 150 -15.96 6.79 -12.15
N LEU A 151 -15.43 7.04 -13.35
CA LEU A 151 -14.69 8.29 -13.63
C LEU A 151 -15.56 9.55 -13.48
N HIS A 152 -16.88 9.42 -13.57
CA HIS A 152 -17.83 10.53 -13.41
C HIS A 152 -18.33 10.71 -11.98
N GLU A 153 -17.85 9.90 -11.04
CA GLU A 153 -18.21 10.00 -9.62
C GLU A 153 -17.25 10.92 -8.87
N SER A 154 -17.77 11.58 -7.84
CA SER A 154 -16.97 12.27 -6.81
C SER A 154 -17.13 11.57 -5.47
N CYS A 155 -16.11 11.64 -4.62
CA CYS A 155 -16.13 11.04 -3.30
C CYS A 155 -15.56 12.01 -2.27
N ALA A 156 -16.44 12.46 -1.37
CA ALA A 156 -16.04 13.12 -0.14
C ALA A 156 -15.51 12.09 0.89
N VAL A 157 -14.92 12.60 1.97
CA VAL A 157 -14.57 11.77 3.13
C VAL A 157 -15.81 11.05 3.68
N ILE A 158 -15.68 9.74 3.85
CA ILE A 158 -16.74 8.87 4.36
C ILE A 158 -16.92 9.17 5.84
N LYS A 159 -18.11 9.66 6.21
CA LYS A 159 -18.42 10.09 7.59
C LYS A 159 -18.17 9.00 8.64
N SER A 160 -18.44 7.74 8.32
CA SER A 160 -18.20 6.62 9.25
C SER A 160 -16.73 6.28 9.48
N CYS A 161 -15.81 6.90 8.73
CA CYS A 161 -14.37 6.76 8.94
C CYS A 161 -13.78 7.87 9.82
N LEU A 162 -14.55 8.92 10.12
CA LEU A 162 -14.15 9.98 11.03
C LEU A 162 -14.24 9.50 12.48
N LYS A 163 -13.27 9.92 13.30
CA LYS A 163 -13.39 9.80 14.76
C LYS A 163 -14.38 10.84 15.29
N ASP A 164 -14.89 10.62 16.50
CA ASP A 164 -15.79 11.58 17.14
C ASP A 164 -15.14 12.98 17.23
N GLY A 165 -15.78 13.97 16.61
CA GLY A 165 -15.29 15.35 16.54
C GLY A 165 -14.17 15.60 15.54
N GLU A 166 -13.79 14.62 14.70
CA GLU A 166 -12.80 14.81 13.64
C GLU A 166 -13.43 15.42 12.40
N GLU A 167 -12.81 16.47 11.86
CA GLU A 167 -13.21 17.09 10.60
C GLU A 167 -12.52 16.41 9.39
N PRO A 168 -13.15 16.41 8.20
CA PRO A 168 -12.53 15.93 6.98
C PRO A 168 -11.21 16.64 6.66
N ARG A 169 -10.13 15.88 6.47
CA ARG A 169 -8.81 16.39 6.02
C ARG A 169 -8.79 16.80 4.55
N TYR A 170 -9.79 16.34 3.80
CA TYR A 170 -9.80 16.37 2.35
C TYR A 170 -11.15 16.83 1.82
N GLU A 171 -11.09 17.74 0.86
CA GLU A 171 -12.25 18.13 0.07
C GLU A 171 -12.71 17.00 -0.87
N ASP A 172 -13.96 17.08 -1.33
CA ASP A 172 -14.46 16.23 -2.40
C ASP A 172 -13.63 16.44 -3.68
N ILE A 173 -13.40 15.36 -4.42
CA ILE A 173 -12.70 15.37 -5.70
C ILE A 173 -13.27 14.29 -6.62
N GLY A 174 -13.53 14.67 -7.86
CA GLY A 174 -13.93 13.74 -8.93
C GLY A 174 -12.85 12.69 -9.22
N CYS A 175 -13.26 11.47 -9.54
CA CYS A 175 -12.36 10.37 -9.86
C CYS A 175 -11.49 10.68 -11.09
N ASP A 176 -12.06 11.27 -12.14
CA ASP A 176 -11.31 11.71 -13.31
C ASP A 176 -10.25 12.76 -12.97
N ALA A 177 -10.61 13.76 -12.16
CA ALA A 177 -9.73 14.83 -11.71
C ALA A 177 -8.58 14.25 -10.88
N TRP A 178 -8.86 13.30 -10.00
CA TRP A 178 -7.84 12.61 -9.23
C TRP A 178 -6.89 11.80 -10.12
N VAL A 179 -7.41 11.01 -11.06
CA VAL A 179 -6.59 10.22 -11.99
C VAL A 179 -5.69 11.11 -12.83
N LYS A 180 -6.22 12.21 -13.39
CA LYS A 180 -5.45 13.20 -14.14
C LYS A 180 -4.35 13.84 -13.29
N LYS A 181 -4.69 14.26 -12.06
CA LYS A 181 -3.72 14.84 -11.10
C LYS A 181 -2.58 13.86 -10.81
N ARG A 182 -2.89 12.57 -10.62
CA ARG A 182 -1.89 11.53 -10.36
C ARG A 182 -1.04 11.19 -11.58
N ALA A 183 -1.65 11.10 -12.75
CA ALA A 183 -0.92 10.91 -14.00
C ALA A 183 0.10 12.06 -14.20
N GLN A 184 -0.31 13.31 -14.02
CA GLN A 184 0.60 14.46 -14.13
C GLN A 184 1.73 14.40 -13.11
N ALA A 185 1.43 14.10 -11.84
CA ALA A 185 2.45 14.01 -10.79
C ALA A 185 3.50 12.91 -11.05
N MET A 186 3.13 11.80 -11.71
CA MET A 186 4.07 10.74 -12.07
C MET A 186 5.00 11.11 -13.23
N HIS A 187 4.60 12.05 -14.10
CA HIS A 187 5.37 12.47 -15.26
C HIS A 187 6.20 13.74 -15.01
N LYS A 188 5.98 14.44 -13.89
CA LYS A 188 6.83 15.57 -13.49
C LYS A 188 8.24 15.06 -13.14
N THR A 189 9.24 15.64 -13.79
CA THR A 189 10.65 15.35 -13.56
C THR A 189 11.27 16.39 -12.64
N ASP A 190 12.43 16.10 -12.06
CA ASP A 190 13.14 17.06 -11.18
C ASP A 190 13.48 18.38 -11.89
N ALA A 191 13.56 18.40 -13.23
CA ALA A 191 13.77 19.60 -14.03
C ALA A 191 12.57 20.57 -14.02
N ASP A 192 11.35 20.06 -13.82
CA ASP A 192 10.13 20.89 -13.84
C ASP A 192 9.93 21.70 -12.54
N ASP A 193 10.71 21.41 -11.50
CA ASP A 193 10.65 22.11 -10.20
C ASP A 193 11.69 23.24 -10.09
N GLU A 194 12.71 23.30 -10.97
CA GLU A 194 13.71 24.37 -10.98
C GLU A 194 13.19 25.69 -11.58
N ASP A 195 12.15 25.62 -12.42
CA ASP A 195 11.53 26.80 -13.06
C ASP A 195 10.47 27.50 -12.18
N ALA A 196 10.24 27.00 -10.95
CA ALA A 196 9.20 27.49 -10.04
C ALA A 196 9.72 28.31 -8.85
N ASN A 197 11.01 28.70 -8.84
CA ASN A 197 11.66 29.38 -7.72
C ASN A 197 12.24 30.75 -8.10
#